data_AF-A0A1H7ZIC4-F1
#
_entry.id   AF-A0A1H7ZIC4-F1
#
_cell.length_a   1.000
_cell.length_b   1.000
_cell.length_c   1.000
_cell.angle_alpha   90.00
_cell.angle_beta   90.00
_cell.angle_gamma   90.00
#
_symmetry.space_group_name_H-M   'P 1'
#
loop_
_entity.id
_entity.type
_entity.pdbx_description
1 polymer ?
#
loop_
_entity_poly.entity_id
_entity_poly.type
_entity_poly.pdbx_seq_one_letter_code
_entity_poly.pdbx_strand_id
1 'polypeptide(L)'
;HVHILAVPAGDLSLSRCIGRTNLLYTQHVNRKYKRSGRLWQNRFFSTIVDTESYLWAVARYIEQNPVKSALVTRPEDYLWSSCLANIRGQKDGLVTGKGWLDEKDREAYRTFLMQTDTLMDQKIRVNTSTGRPLGSGDFLSELENKLCRKILPGKAGRPKKQKEI
;
A
#
# COMPACT_ATOMS: atom_id res chain seq x y z
N HIS A 1 -9.67 -5.68 -6.57
CA HIS A 1 -9.06 -4.44 -6.01
C HIS A 1 -7.61 -4.36 -6.46
N VAL A 2 -6.92 -3.24 -6.21
CA VAL A 2 -5.50 -3.06 -6.53
C VAL A 2 -4.78 -2.56 -5.28
N HIS A 3 -3.56 -3.02 -5.05
CA HIS A 3 -2.68 -2.52 -3.99
C HIS A 3 -1.42 -1.94 -4.61
N ILE A 4 -0.98 -0.78 -4.13
CA ILE A 4 0.15 -0.04 -4.71
C ILE A 4 1.03 0.44 -3.57
N LEU A 5 2.32 0.14 -3.67
CA LEU A 5 3.37 0.77 -2.88
C LEU A 5 4.03 1.85 -3.74
N ALA A 6 4.02 3.09 -3.27
CA ALA A 6 4.48 4.23 -4.07
C ALA A 6 5.12 5.32 -3.21
N VAL A 7 6.06 6.04 -3.82
CA VAL A 7 6.60 7.30 -3.32
C VAL A 7 5.98 8.43 -4.13
N PRO A 8 5.08 9.24 -3.55
CA PRO A 8 4.49 10.37 -4.25
C PRO A 8 5.56 11.44 -4.55
N ALA A 9 5.53 12.03 -5.75
CA ALA A 9 6.46 13.10 -6.14
C ALA A 9 6.20 14.44 -5.42
N GLY A 10 5.09 14.56 -4.70
CA GLY A 10 4.70 15.76 -3.97
C GLY A 10 3.38 15.57 -3.22
N ASP A 11 3.01 16.55 -2.41
CA ASP A 11 1.96 16.46 -1.39
C ASP A 11 0.59 16.01 -1.93
N LEU A 12 0.23 16.48 -3.13
CA LEU A 12 -1.07 16.16 -3.76
C LEU A 12 -0.96 15.10 -4.86
N SER A 13 0.25 14.63 -5.16
CA SER A 13 0.51 13.78 -6.32
C SER A 13 -0.21 12.43 -6.20
N LEU A 14 -0.23 11.82 -5.00
CA LEU A 14 -0.90 10.54 -4.78
C LEU A 14 -2.41 10.65 -5.01
N SER A 15 -3.06 11.60 -4.35
CA SER A 15 -4.52 11.76 -4.40
C SER A 15 -5.01 12.16 -5.78
N ARG A 16 -4.29 13.07 -6.46
CA ARG A 16 -4.61 13.49 -7.83
C ARG A 16 -4.40 12.37 -8.84
N CYS A 17 -3.27 11.65 -8.75
CA CYS A 17 -2.97 10.54 -9.66
C CYS A 17 -4.03 9.43 -9.56
N ILE A 18 -4.26 8.89 -8.35
CA ILE A 18 -5.23 7.81 -8.15
C ILE A 18 -6.65 8.27 -8.49
N GLY A 19 -7.03 9.49 -8.07
CA GLY A 19 -8.35 10.06 -8.38
C GLY A 19 -8.60 10.19 -9.88
N ARG A 20 -7.62 10.73 -10.63
CA ARG A 20 -7.72 10.89 -12.08
C ARG A 20 -7.76 9.54 -12.80
N THR A 21 -6.89 8.61 -12.43
CA THR A 21 -6.86 7.25 -13.01
C THR A 21 -8.18 6.53 -12.80
N ASN A 22 -8.73 6.57 -11.58
CA ASN A 22 -10.01 5.93 -11.27
C ASN A 22 -11.17 6.55 -12.06
N LEU A 23 -11.19 7.88 -12.22
CA LEU A 23 -12.18 8.58 -13.01
C LEU A 23 -12.13 8.18 -14.50
N LEU A 24 -10.93 8.25 -15.10
CA LEU A 24 -10.74 7.92 -16.51
C LEU A 24 -11.10 6.46 -16.81
N TYR A 25 -10.68 5.54 -15.94
CA TYR A 25 -11.01 4.13 -16.09
C TYR A 25 -12.52 3.86 -15.95
N THR A 26 -13.18 4.52 -14.99
CA THR A 26 -14.64 4.43 -14.84
C THR A 26 -15.35 4.91 -16.11
N GLN A 27 -14.94 6.06 -16.66
CA GLN A 27 -15.50 6.58 -17.91
C GLN A 27 -15.26 5.63 -19.08
N HIS A 28 -14.06 5.06 -19.20
CA HIS A 28 -13.73 4.08 -20.24
C HIS A 28 -14.63 2.85 -20.16
N VAL A 29 -14.73 2.22 -18.99
CA VAL A 29 -15.56 1.02 -18.77
C VAL A 29 -17.05 1.32 -19.05
N ASN A 30 -17.56 2.44 -18.54
CA ASN A 30 -18.95 2.84 -18.77
C ASN A 30 -19.26 3.05 -20.25
N ARG A 31 -18.36 3.71 -21.01
CA ARG A 31 -18.52 3.86 -22.46
C ARG A 31 -18.42 2.52 -23.19
N LYS A 32 -17.40 1.72 -22.88
CA LYS A 32 -17.13 0.42 -23.55
C LYS A 32 -18.28 -0.56 -23.39
N TYR A 33 -18.86 -0.63 -22.19
CA TYR A 33 -19.91 -1.60 -21.88
C TYR A 33 -21.32 -0.98 -21.87
N LYS A 34 -21.48 0.27 -22.35
CA LYS A 34 -22.77 1.00 -22.35
C LYS A 34 -23.47 1.01 -20.98
N ARG A 35 -22.68 1.25 -19.92
CA ARG A 35 -23.14 1.32 -18.52
C ARG A 35 -23.05 2.75 -17.99
N SER A 36 -23.72 3.00 -16.87
CA SER A 36 -23.57 4.22 -16.07
C SER A 36 -23.29 3.88 -14.61
N GLY A 37 -22.88 4.88 -13.84
CA GLY A 37 -22.67 4.76 -12.40
C GLY A 37 -21.22 4.48 -12.00
N ARG A 38 -21.07 4.07 -10.74
CA ARG A 38 -19.77 3.93 -10.05
C ARG A 38 -19.14 2.57 -10.37
N LEU A 39 -17.87 2.57 -10.77
CA LEU A 39 -17.09 1.35 -10.97
C LEU A 39 -16.38 0.88 -9.68
N TRP A 40 -15.75 1.81 -8.96
CA TRP A 40 -14.96 1.51 -7.77
C TRP A 40 -15.82 1.52 -6.51
N GLN A 41 -15.76 0.49 -5.66
CA GLN A 41 -16.61 0.39 -4.47
C GLN A 41 -16.43 1.55 -3.48
N ASN A 42 -15.18 1.92 -3.18
CA ASN A 42 -14.83 2.92 -2.16
C ASN A 42 -13.86 3.98 -2.71
N ARG A 43 -13.58 5.01 -1.90
CA ARG A 43 -12.38 5.85 -2.13
C ARG A 43 -11.14 4.98 -1.87
N PHE A 44 -10.00 5.35 -2.44
CA PHE A 44 -8.77 4.65 -2.10
C PHE A 44 -8.42 4.87 -0.63
N PHE A 45 -7.81 3.86 -0.03
CA PHE A 45 -7.18 3.94 1.29
C PHE A 45 -5.67 4.10 1.10
N SER A 46 -5.03 4.79 2.02
CA SER A 46 -3.57 5.00 1.99
C SER A 46 -3.02 5.10 3.39
N THR A 47 -1.86 4.52 3.62
CA THR A 47 -1.08 4.65 4.86
C THR A 47 0.37 5.00 4.51
N ILE A 48 1.01 5.76 5.39
CA ILE A 48 2.47 5.95 5.36
C ILE A 48 3.12 4.66 5.88
N VAL A 49 4.27 4.28 5.31
CA VAL A 49 5.03 3.09 5.68
C VAL A 49 6.44 3.53 6.06
N ASP A 50 6.90 3.11 7.24
CA ASP A 50 8.29 3.14 7.66
C ASP A 50 9.09 2.15 6.80
N THR A 51 9.95 2.68 5.94
CA THR A 51 10.68 1.89 4.96
C THR A 51 11.75 1.01 5.58
N GLU A 52 12.29 1.37 6.73
CA GLU A 52 13.36 0.59 7.38
C GLU A 52 12.79 -0.68 7.99
N SER A 53 11.64 -0.57 8.65
CA SER A 53 11.06 -1.68 9.42
C SER A 53 10.02 -2.50 8.64
N TYR A 54 9.28 -1.90 7.70
CA TYR A 54 8.07 -2.51 7.14
C TYR A 54 8.05 -2.65 5.62
N LEU A 55 9.07 -2.18 4.89
CA LEU A 55 9.05 -2.18 3.43
C LEU A 55 8.83 -3.59 2.84
N TRP A 56 9.63 -4.58 3.26
CA TRP A 56 9.50 -5.94 2.75
C TRP A 56 8.18 -6.58 3.15
N ALA A 57 7.72 -6.35 4.38
CA ALA A 57 6.44 -6.87 4.86
C ALA A 57 5.27 -6.36 4.01
N VAL A 58 5.27 -5.07 3.67
CA VAL A 58 4.24 -4.47 2.80
C VAL A 58 4.37 -4.96 1.36
N ALA A 59 5.59 -5.04 0.81
CA ALA A 59 5.79 -5.56 -0.53
C ALA A 59 5.31 -7.01 -0.66
N ARG A 60 5.69 -7.88 0.29
CA ARG A 60 5.21 -9.27 0.38
C ARG A 60 3.69 -9.34 0.49
N TYR A 61 3.07 -8.49 1.32
CA TYR A 61 1.61 -8.44 1.45
C TYR A 61 0.93 -8.17 0.09
N ILE A 62 1.47 -7.22 -0.68
CA ILE A 62 0.97 -6.86 -2.01
C ILE A 62 1.20 -8.01 -3.00
N GLU A 63 2.42 -8.54 -3.06
CA GLU A 63 2.80 -9.57 -4.03
C GLU A 63 2.12 -10.91 -3.76
N GLN A 64 1.78 -11.23 -2.50
CA GLN A 64 1.01 -12.42 -2.14
C GLN A 64 -0.50 -12.28 -2.32
N ASN A 65 -1.05 -11.08 -2.58
CA ASN A 65 -2.51 -10.91 -2.72
C ASN A 65 -3.14 -11.83 -3.79
N PRO A 66 -2.52 -12.02 -4.98
CA PRO A 66 -3.02 -12.96 -5.99
C PRO A 66 -3.11 -14.40 -5.48
N VAL A 67 -2.12 -14.85 -4.71
CA VAL A 67 -2.12 -16.19 -4.08
C VAL A 67 -3.23 -16.29 -3.05
N LYS A 68 -3.35 -15.29 -2.16
CA LYS A 68 -4.41 -15.21 -1.15
C LYS A 68 -5.82 -15.16 -1.75
N SER A 69 -5.94 -14.70 -2.99
CA SER A 69 -7.19 -14.64 -3.75
C SER A 69 -7.38 -15.87 -4.66
N ALA A 70 -6.52 -16.88 -4.53
CA ALA A 70 -6.52 -18.11 -5.33
C ALA A 70 -6.45 -17.88 -6.86
N LEU A 71 -5.85 -16.77 -7.30
CA LEU A 71 -5.67 -16.48 -8.74
C LEU A 71 -4.47 -17.22 -9.33
N VAL A 72 -3.45 -17.48 -8.51
CA VAL A 72 -2.22 -18.19 -8.86
C VAL A 72 -1.71 -18.95 -7.62
N THR A 73 -0.85 -19.94 -7.82
CA THR A 73 -0.24 -20.71 -6.72
C THR A 73 1.05 -20.06 -6.21
N ARG A 74 1.77 -19.31 -7.05
CA ARG A 74 3.01 -18.60 -6.69
C ARG A 74 2.87 -17.11 -7.00
N PRO A 75 3.41 -16.20 -6.16
CA PRO A 75 3.32 -14.75 -6.39
C PRO A 75 3.83 -14.30 -7.76
N GLU A 76 4.91 -14.91 -8.24
CA GLU A 76 5.58 -14.57 -9.49
C GLU A 76 4.84 -15.01 -10.76
N ASP A 77 3.84 -15.88 -10.63
CA ASP A 77 3.02 -16.33 -11.76
C ASP A 77 1.93 -15.30 -12.12
N TYR A 78 1.71 -14.30 -11.25
CA TYR A 78 0.69 -13.27 -11.50
C TYR A 78 1.24 -12.16 -12.40
N LEU A 79 0.90 -12.23 -13.68
CA LEU A 79 1.37 -11.31 -14.74
C LEU A 79 1.02 -9.82 -14.53
N TRP A 80 0.07 -9.51 -13.63
CA TRP A 80 -0.37 -8.14 -13.34
C TRP A 80 0.20 -7.60 -12.02
N SER A 81 1.40 -8.06 -11.65
CA SER A 81 2.16 -7.62 -10.48
C SER A 81 3.62 -7.40 -10.85
N SER A 82 4.29 -6.49 -10.14
CA SER A 82 5.74 -6.27 -10.26
C SER A 82 6.57 -7.33 -9.55
N CYS A 83 5.95 -8.33 -8.91
CA CYS A 83 6.63 -9.41 -8.19
C CYS A 83 7.74 -10.07 -9.01
N LEU A 84 7.41 -10.52 -10.23
CA LEU A 84 8.37 -11.21 -11.10
C LEU A 84 9.58 -10.34 -11.43
N ALA A 85 9.33 -9.08 -11.80
CA ALA A 85 10.37 -8.10 -12.10
C ALA A 85 11.25 -7.81 -10.86
N ASN A 86 10.65 -7.65 -9.68
CA ASN A 86 11.37 -7.39 -8.44
C ASN A 86 12.31 -8.57 -8.09
N ILE A 87 11.80 -9.80 -8.11
CA ILE A 87 12.59 -10.97 -7.72
C ILE A 87 13.62 -11.36 -8.79
N ARG A 88 13.36 -11.16 -10.09
CA ARG A 88 14.31 -11.51 -11.16
C ARG A 88 15.27 -10.38 -11.52
N GLY A 89 14.96 -9.14 -11.13
CA GLY A 89 15.74 -7.98 -11.53
C GLY A 89 15.60 -7.61 -13.01
N GLN A 90 14.59 -8.15 -13.67
CA GLN A 90 14.37 -7.93 -15.10
C GLN A 90 13.25 -6.91 -15.27
N LYS A 91 13.46 -5.95 -16.17
CA LYS A 91 12.39 -5.04 -16.58
C LYS A 91 11.34 -5.83 -17.35
N ASP A 92 10.09 -5.49 -17.11
CA ASP A 92 8.95 -5.96 -17.88
C ASP A 92 8.13 -4.75 -18.39
N GLY A 93 6.99 -5.00 -19.03
CA GLY A 93 6.10 -3.94 -19.50
C GLY A 93 5.44 -3.11 -18.37
N LEU A 94 5.56 -3.55 -17.11
CA LEU A 94 4.97 -2.89 -15.93
C LEU A 94 6.01 -2.08 -15.14
N VAL A 95 7.27 -2.55 -15.09
CA VAL A 95 8.37 -1.94 -14.33
C VAL A 95 9.38 -1.29 -15.28
N THR A 96 9.32 0.03 -15.39
CA THR A 96 10.16 0.81 -16.31
C THR A 96 11.52 1.24 -15.72
N GLY A 97 11.68 1.17 -14.39
CA GLY A 97 12.87 1.63 -13.63
C GLY A 97 13.74 0.51 -13.04
N LYS A 98 14.61 0.86 -12.08
CA LYS A 98 15.47 -0.08 -11.32
C LYS A 98 14.65 -0.99 -10.36
N GLY A 99 13.42 -0.59 -10.01
CA GLY A 99 12.64 -1.20 -8.94
C GLY A 99 13.04 -0.67 -7.56
N TRP A 100 12.38 -1.17 -6.52
CA TRP A 100 12.65 -0.78 -5.11
C TRP A 100 13.61 -1.72 -4.39
N LEU A 101 13.82 -2.93 -4.93
CA LEU A 101 14.63 -3.99 -4.33
C LEU A 101 16.03 -4.01 -4.95
N ASP A 102 17.05 -3.87 -4.10
CA ASP A 102 18.44 -3.97 -4.54
C ASP A 102 18.84 -5.40 -4.92
N GLU A 103 19.79 -5.51 -5.84
CA GLU A 103 20.23 -6.79 -6.39
C GLU A 103 20.76 -7.77 -5.33
N LYS A 104 21.53 -7.25 -4.37
CA LYS A 104 22.08 -8.02 -3.24
C LYS A 104 20.99 -8.63 -2.34
N ASP A 105 19.80 -8.03 -2.32
CA ASP A 105 18.71 -8.39 -1.42
C ASP A 105 17.69 -9.33 -2.07
N ARG A 106 17.81 -9.58 -3.38
CA ARG A 106 16.81 -10.37 -4.14
C ARG A 106 16.63 -11.78 -3.60
N GLU A 107 17.70 -12.46 -3.26
CA GLU A 107 17.62 -13.85 -2.79
C GLU A 107 17.01 -13.95 -1.39
N ALA A 108 17.42 -13.05 -0.50
CA ALA A 108 16.83 -12.93 0.82
C ALA A 108 15.33 -12.57 0.73
N TYR A 109 14.96 -11.65 -0.17
CA TYR A 109 13.57 -11.28 -0.38
C TYR A 109 12.73 -12.41 -0.99
N ARG A 110 13.27 -13.20 -1.93
CA ARG A 110 12.57 -14.40 -2.46
C ARG A 110 12.22 -15.38 -1.33
N THR A 111 13.18 -15.63 -0.44
CA THR A 111 12.95 -16.49 0.72
C THR A 111 11.89 -15.89 1.65
N PHE A 112 11.97 -14.58 1.92
CA PHE A 112 11.00 -13.86 2.73
C PHE A 112 9.59 -13.85 2.12
N LEU A 113 9.48 -13.73 0.80
CA LEU A 113 8.23 -13.72 0.04
C LEU A 113 7.46 -15.04 0.15
N MET A 114 8.15 -16.16 0.36
CA MET A 114 7.51 -17.47 0.55
C MET A 114 6.94 -17.66 1.97
N GLN A 115 7.32 -16.80 2.92
CA GLN A 115 6.84 -16.87 4.30
C GLN A 115 5.46 -16.24 4.44
N THR A 116 4.65 -16.75 5.37
CA THR A 116 3.34 -16.15 5.71
C THR A 116 3.42 -15.48 7.07
N ASP A 117 2.79 -14.31 7.19
CA ASP A 117 2.65 -13.60 8.46
C ASP A 117 1.26 -12.96 8.54
N THR A 118 0.33 -13.72 9.10
CA THR A 118 -1.08 -13.31 9.17
C THR A 118 -1.29 -12.11 10.08
N LEU A 119 -0.47 -11.98 11.14
CA LEU A 119 -0.53 -10.86 12.08
C LEU A 119 -0.09 -9.56 11.40
N MET A 120 1.03 -9.60 10.68
CA MET A 120 1.51 -8.45 9.92
C MET A 120 0.54 -8.08 8.79
N ASP A 121 -0.02 -9.06 8.08
CA ASP A 121 -1.04 -8.80 7.06
C ASP A 121 -2.28 -8.10 7.64
N GLN A 122 -2.74 -8.54 8.82
CA GLN A 122 -3.85 -7.91 9.53
C GLN A 122 -3.48 -6.48 9.95
N LYS A 123 -2.27 -6.27 10.48
CA LYS A 123 -1.76 -4.94 10.82
C LYS A 123 -1.76 -4.02 9.60
N ILE A 124 -1.23 -4.46 8.46
CA ILE A 124 -1.22 -3.70 7.20
C ILE A 124 -2.64 -3.32 6.78
N ARG A 125 -3.61 -4.26 6.84
CA ARG A 125 -5.02 -4.00 6.51
C ARG A 125 -5.66 -2.94 7.42
N VAL A 126 -5.46 -3.05 8.73
CA VAL A 126 -6.04 -2.10 9.70
C VAL A 126 -5.42 -0.71 9.55
N ASN A 127 -4.10 -0.62 9.44
CA ASN A 127 -3.40 0.65 9.26
C ASN A 127 -3.82 1.33 7.94
N THR A 128 -3.90 0.57 6.85
CA THR A 128 -4.35 1.07 5.55
C THR A 128 -5.78 1.60 5.61
N SER A 129 -6.73 0.82 6.15
CA SER A 129 -8.14 1.21 6.22
C SER A 129 -8.40 2.43 7.12
N THR A 130 -7.61 2.60 8.17
CA THR A 130 -7.71 3.74 9.09
C THR A 130 -6.87 4.95 8.67
N GLY A 131 -5.98 4.79 7.68
CA GLY A 131 -5.01 5.80 7.27
C GLY A 131 -3.90 6.07 8.28
N ARG A 132 -3.74 5.21 9.30
CA ARG A 132 -2.73 5.37 10.35
C ARG A 132 -1.39 4.80 9.88
N PRO A 133 -0.28 5.56 10.01
CA PRO A 133 1.05 5.13 9.62
C PRO A 133 1.42 3.76 10.19
N LEU A 134 2.09 2.95 9.36
CA LEU A 134 2.68 1.68 9.74
C LEU A 134 4.17 1.91 9.97
N GLY A 135 4.59 2.00 11.23
CA GLY A 135 5.99 2.25 11.56
C GLY A 135 6.39 1.84 12.97
N SER A 136 7.71 1.92 13.21
CA SER A 136 8.33 1.74 14.53
C SER A 136 7.93 2.85 15.50
N GLY A 137 8.18 2.66 16.80
CA GLY A 137 7.86 3.68 17.82
C GLY A 137 8.59 5.01 17.58
N ASP A 138 9.86 4.93 17.20
CA ASP A 138 10.70 6.11 16.91
C ASP A 138 10.22 6.83 15.66
N PHE A 139 9.93 6.09 14.58
CA PHE A 139 9.36 6.64 13.34
C PHE A 139 8.03 7.38 13.61
N LEU A 140 7.14 6.77 14.41
CA LEU A 140 5.86 7.38 14.74
C LEU A 140 6.05 8.66 15.56
N SER A 141 6.98 8.66 16.51
CA SER A 141 7.30 9.83 17.34
C SER A 141 7.87 10.97 16.49
N GLU A 142 8.78 10.67 15.56
CA GLU A 142 9.32 11.64 14.62
C GLU A 142 8.22 12.22 13.71
N LEU A 143 7.31 11.37 13.23
CA LEU A 143 6.20 11.80 12.38
C LEU A 143 5.20 12.68 13.13
N GLU A 144 4.90 12.39 14.39
CA GLU A 144 4.05 13.24 15.24
C GLU A 144 4.68 14.64 15.43
N ASN A 145 5.99 14.68 15.65
CA ASN A 145 6.74 15.93 15.79
C ASN A 145 6.72 16.74 14.47
N LYS A 146 6.99 16.11 13.33
CA LYS A 146 6.97 16.77 12.01
C LYS A 146 5.60 17.33 11.63
N LEU A 147 4.52 16.60 11.98
CA LEU A 147 3.16 16.99 11.63
C LEU A 147 2.50 17.89 12.69
N CYS A 148 3.17 18.12 13.83
CA CYS A 148 2.61 18.79 15.01
C CYS A 148 1.21 18.25 15.37
N ARG A 149 1.01 16.93 15.26
CA ARG A 149 -0.30 16.29 15.42
C ARG A 149 -0.15 14.89 15.99
N LYS A 150 -1.06 14.52 16.89
CA LYS A 150 -1.17 13.12 17.36
C LYS A 150 -1.65 12.22 16.23
N ILE A 151 -0.93 11.13 16.03
CA ILE A 151 -1.14 10.13 14.97
C ILE A 151 -1.72 8.85 15.57
N LEU A 152 -1.28 8.50 16.78
CA LEU A 152 -1.80 7.33 17.48
C LEU A 152 -3.24 7.55 17.97
N PRO A 153 -4.06 6.49 17.97
CA PRO A 153 -5.43 6.57 18.48
C PRO A 153 -5.41 6.96 19.96
N GLY A 154 -6.11 8.06 20.29
CA GLY A 154 -6.50 8.34 21.67
C GLY A 154 -7.58 7.37 22.15
N LYS A 155 -7.98 7.50 23.43
CA LYS A 155 -9.13 6.78 23.97
C LYS A 155 -10.38 7.10 23.13
N ALA A 156 -11.12 6.06 22.75
CA ALA A 156 -12.37 6.23 22.02
C ALA A 156 -13.37 7.05 22.86
N GLY A 157 -14.06 8.00 22.22
CA GLY A 157 -15.08 8.84 22.86
C GLY A 157 -14.86 10.34 22.64
N ARG A 158 -15.86 11.13 23.02
CA ARG A 158 -15.80 12.61 22.96
C ARG A 158 -14.65 13.10 23.87
N PRO A 159 -13.81 14.05 23.41
CA PRO A 159 -12.81 14.68 24.26
C PRO A 159 -13.46 15.25 25.53
N LYS A 160 -12.82 15.03 26.69
CA LYS A 160 -13.29 15.63 27.95
C LYS A 160 -13.22 17.15 27.81
N LYS A 161 -14.30 17.85 28.20
CA LYS A 161 -14.32 19.33 28.24
C LYS A 161 -13.22 19.77 29.20
N GLN A 162 -12.28 20.61 28.74
CA GLN A 162 -11.32 21.24 29.64
C GLN A 162 -12.09 22.14 30.61
N LYS A 163 -11.84 22.00 31.91
CA LYS A 163 -12.28 22.99 32.89
C LYS A 163 -11.34 24.18 32.75
N GLU A 164 -11.86 25.32 32.31
CA GLU A 164 -11.17 26.59 32.50
C GLU A 164 -11.01 26.79 34.02
N ILE A 165 -9.78 27.09 34.44
CA ILE A 165 -9.41 27.47 35.82
C ILE A 165 -9.22 28.98 35.82
#